data_AF-A0A340XAA3-F1
#
_entry.id   AF-A0A340XAA3-F1
#
_cell.length_a   1.000
_cell.length_b   1.000
_cell.length_c   1.000
_cell.angle_alpha   90.00
_cell.angle_beta   90.00
_cell.angle_gamma   90.00
#
_symmetry.space_group_name_H-M   'P 1'
#
loop_
_entity.id
_entity.type
_entity.pdbx_description
1 polymer ?
#
loop_
_entity_poly.entity_id
_entity_poly.type
_entity_poly.pdbx_seq_one_letter_code
_entity_poly.pdbx_strand_id
1 'polypeptide(L)'
;MATTSTTGSTLLQPLSNAVQLPIDQVNFVVCQLFALLAAIWFRTYLHSSKTSSFIRHVVATLLGLYLALFCFGWYALHFLVQSGISYCIMIIIGVENMHKYCFVFALGYLTVCQITRVYIFDYGQYSADFSGPMMIITQKITSLACEIHDGMFRKDEELTPSQRGLAVRRMPSLLEYLSYNCNFMGILAGPLCSYKDYITFIEGRSHHMTPSGERGKEDTQCEKTEPSPNIAVIQKLLVCGLSLLFHLTISKTLPVEYNIDEHFQATASWPTKVIYLYVSLLAARPKYYFAWTLADAINNAAGFGFRGYDKNGAARWDLISNLRIQQIEMSTSFKMFLDNWNIQTALWLKRVCYERTSLSPTIQTFILSAIWHGVYPGYYLTFLTGVVMTLAARAVRNNFRHHFIEPPQLKLLYDVITWIATQIAISYTVVPFVLLSIKPSFMFYSSWYYSLHAAGILVLLLLPVKKTQRGKNTHENVQLSRSKKFDERENSLGQNSFSTTNNVCNQNQEIASRHSSLKQ
;
A
#
# COMPACT_ATOMS: atom_id res chain seq x y z
N MET A 1 -7.52 -32.82 20.82
CA MET A 1 -7.07 -32.17 19.58
C MET A 1 -8.28 -32.05 18.67
N ALA A 2 -8.92 -30.88 18.64
CA ALA A 2 -9.97 -30.62 17.66
C ALA A 2 -9.28 -30.54 16.28
N THR A 3 -9.66 -31.44 15.38
CA THR A 3 -9.25 -31.40 13.97
C THR A 3 -9.80 -30.12 13.36
N THR A 4 -9.00 -29.07 13.30
CA THR A 4 -9.30 -27.92 12.44
C THR A 4 -9.31 -28.44 11.01
N SER A 5 -10.49 -28.57 10.41
CA SER A 5 -10.63 -28.96 9.01
C SER A 5 -10.04 -27.85 8.15
N THR A 6 -8.81 -28.04 7.67
CA THR A 6 -8.26 -27.16 6.64
C THR A 6 -9.13 -27.22 5.40
N THR A 7 -9.38 -26.09 4.77
CA THR A 7 -10.10 -26.05 3.49
C THR A 7 -9.20 -26.40 2.31
N GLY A 8 -7.87 -26.38 2.52
CA GLY A 8 -6.86 -26.67 1.51
C GLY A 8 -6.35 -28.10 1.50
N SER A 9 -5.20 -28.28 0.84
CA SER A 9 -4.53 -29.58 0.72
C SER A 9 -4.08 -30.13 2.08
N THR A 10 -4.25 -31.43 2.28
CA THR A 10 -3.72 -32.17 3.44
C THR A 10 -2.41 -32.91 3.11
N LEU A 11 -1.88 -32.75 1.89
CA LEU A 11 -0.67 -33.45 1.42
C LEU A 11 0.55 -33.21 2.33
N LEU A 12 0.63 -32.00 2.91
CA LEU A 12 1.74 -31.60 3.79
C LEU A 12 1.48 -31.90 5.27
N GLN A 13 0.47 -32.70 5.61
CA GLN A 13 0.17 -33.08 7.00
C GLN A 13 1.36 -33.71 7.74
N PRO A 14 2.19 -34.59 7.12
CA PRO A 14 3.37 -35.12 7.77
C PRO A 14 4.37 -34.02 8.18
N LEU A 15 4.57 -33.02 7.31
CA LEU A 15 5.44 -31.88 7.58
C LEU A 15 4.84 -31.00 8.69
N SER A 16 3.54 -30.71 8.64
CA SER A 16 2.81 -29.97 9.67
C SER A 16 2.95 -30.59 11.06
N ASN A 17 2.82 -31.93 11.15
CA ASN A 17 3.03 -32.65 12.39
C ASN A 17 4.49 -32.56 12.87
N ALA A 18 5.46 -32.65 11.95
CA ALA A 18 6.90 -32.58 12.28
C ALA A 18 7.32 -31.21 12.82
N VAL A 19 6.80 -30.11 12.24
CA VAL A 19 7.14 -28.73 12.68
C VAL A 19 6.20 -28.18 13.74
N GLN A 20 5.16 -28.93 14.13
CA GLN A 20 4.12 -28.52 15.08
C GLN A 20 3.45 -27.17 14.72
N LEU A 21 3.18 -26.96 13.43
CA LEU A 21 2.45 -25.80 12.92
C LEU A 21 1.15 -26.22 12.26
N PRO A 22 0.08 -25.41 12.34
CA PRO A 22 -1.15 -25.63 11.60
C PRO A 22 -0.91 -25.86 10.09
N ILE A 23 -1.64 -26.82 9.50
CA ILE A 23 -1.45 -27.23 8.10
C ILE A 23 -1.70 -26.09 7.11
N ASP A 24 -2.61 -25.15 7.40
CA ASP A 24 -2.87 -23.95 6.60
C ASP A 24 -1.65 -23.03 6.56
N GLN A 25 -0.96 -22.85 7.69
CA GLN A 25 0.28 -22.06 7.75
C GLN A 25 1.42 -22.75 6.99
N VAL A 26 1.53 -24.08 7.10
CA VAL A 26 2.53 -24.86 6.35
C VAL A 26 2.28 -24.78 4.86
N ASN A 27 1.02 -24.97 4.41
CA ASN A 27 0.64 -24.80 3.01
C ASN A 27 1.00 -23.41 2.50
N PHE A 28 0.65 -22.36 3.26
CA PHE A 28 0.98 -20.99 2.90
C PHE A 28 2.48 -20.78 2.70
N VAL A 29 3.31 -21.20 3.66
CA VAL A 29 4.77 -21.03 3.59
C VAL A 29 5.36 -21.83 2.43
N VAL A 30 4.99 -23.11 2.28
CA VAL A 30 5.50 -23.96 1.20
C VAL A 30 5.09 -23.44 -0.17
N CYS A 31 3.86 -22.96 -0.34
CA CYS A 31 3.43 -22.34 -1.59
C CYS A 31 4.17 -21.04 -1.90
N GLN A 32 4.50 -20.21 -0.91
CA GLN A 32 5.33 -19.01 -1.11
C GLN A 32 6.78 -19.38 -1.51
N LEU A 33 7.37 -20.40 -0.88
CA LEU A 33 8.69 -20.91 -1.27
C LEU A 33 8.68 -21.49 -2.70
N PHE A 34 7.63 -22.24 -3.06
CA PHE A 34 7.45 -22.70 -4.43
C PHE A 34 7.26 -21.52 -5.40
N ALA A 35 6.47 -20.51 -5.04
CA ALA A 35 6.29 -19.31 -5.85
C ALA A 35 7.62 -18.56 -6.07
N LEU A 36 8.53 -18.56 -5.09
CA LEU A 36 9.86 -17.99 -5.25
C LEU A 36 10.69 -18.76 -6.29
N LEU A 37 10.70 -20.09 -6.23
CA LEU A 37 11.37 -20.93 -7.23
C LEU A 37 10.75 -20.74 -8.62
N ALA A 38 9.41 -20.73 -8.68
CA ALA A 38 8.68 -20.49 -9.90
C ALA A 38 8.92 -19.08 -10.47
N ALA A 39 9.15 -18.07 -9.63
CA ALA A 39 9.50 -16.73 -10.05
C ALA A 39 10.88 -16.68 -10.74
N ILE A 40 11.87 -17.36 -10.18
CA ILE A 40 13.21 -17.50 -10.80
C ILE A 40 13.09 -18.23 -12.15
N TRP A 41 12.33 -19.33 -12.18
CA TRP A 41 12.04 -20.06 -13.42
C TRP A 41 11.32 -19.19 -14.45
N PHE A 42 10.29 -18.46 -14.04
CA PHE A 42 9.49 -17.57 -14.87
C PHE A 42 10.37 -16.48 -15.51
N ARG A 43 11.25 -15.85 -14.73
CA ARG A 43 12.19 -14.85 -15.25
C ARG A 43 13.19 -15.45 -16.23
N THR A 44 13.70 -16.65 -15.96
CA THR A 44 14.78 -17.27 -16.74
C THR A 44 14.28 -17.84 -18.08
N TYR A 45 13.17 -18.58 -18.05
CA TYR A 45 12.67 -19.32 -19.20
C TYR A 45 11.54 -18.60 -19.93
N LEU A 46 10.68 -17.87 -19.21
CA LEU A 46 9.57 -17.11 -19.79
C LEU A 46 9.89 -15.62 -19.90
N HIS A 47 11.16 -15.27 -20.09
CA HIS A 47 11.59 -13.89 -20.31
C HIS A 47 10.83 -13.23 -21.47
N SER A 48 10.50 -11.94 -21.37
CA SER A 48 9.63 -11.23 -22.32
C SER A 48 10.24 -11.11 -23.71
N SER A 49 11.57 -11.13 -23.82
CA SER A 49 12.26 -11.16 -25.10
C SER A 49 12.18 -12.52 -25.82
N LYS A 50 11.82 -13.60 -25.11
CA LYS A 50 11.80 -14.98 -25.64
C LYS A 50 10.39 -15.57 -25.75
N THR A 51 9.44 -15.01 -25.02
CA THR A 51 8.11 -15.59 -24.83
C THR A 51 7.03 -14.54 -25.07
N SER A 52 5.96 -14.90 -25.76
CA SER A 52 4.84 -14.00 -26.01
C SER A 52 4.13 -13.57 -24.72
N SER A 53 3.59 -12.35 -24.72
CA SER A 53 2.80 -11.81 -23.61
C SER A 53 1.62 -12.73 -23.23
N PHE A 54 0.99 -13.36 -24.24
CA PHE A 54 -0.09 -14.30 -24.03
C PHE A 54 0.31 -15.48 -23.13
N ILE A 55 1.43 -16.15 -23.45
CA ILE A 55 1.93 -17.29 -22.67
C ILE A 55 2.28 -16.85 -21.25
N ARG A 56 2.97 -15.72 -21.11
CA ARG A 56 3.34 -15.15 -19.79
C ARG A 56 2.10 -14.90 -18.93
N HIS A 57 1.05 -14.31 -19.51
CA HIS A 57 -0.22 -14.11 -18.82
C HIS A 57 -0.89 -15.42 -18.39
N VAL A 58 -1.00 -16.39 -19.31
CA VAL A 58 -1.63 -17.69 -19.05
C VAL A 58 -0.89 -18.43 -17.93
N VAL A 59 0.44 -18.55 -18.04
CA VAL A 59 1.25 -19.25 -17.03
C VAL A 59 1.15 -18.56 -15.68
N ALA A 60 1.25 -17.23 -15.63
CA ALA A 60 1.15 -16.50 -14.37
C ALA A 60 -0.21 -16.72 -13.68
N THR A 61 -1.29 -16.77 -14.47
CA THR A 61 -2.67 -16.99 -13.99
C THR A 61 -2.87 -18.42 -13.51
N LEU A 62 -2.53 -19.42 -14.34
CA LEU A 62 -2.75 -20.83 -14.02
C LEU A 62 -1.95 -21.25 -12.78
N LEU A 63 -0.70 -20.78 -12.68
CA LEU A 63 0.12 -21.05 -11.51
C LEU A 63 -0.46 -20.41 -10.24
N GLY A 64 -0.99 -19.19 -10.35
CA GLY A 64 -1.61 -18.54 -9.20
C GLY A 64 -2.89 -19.24 -8.75
N LEU A 65 -3.76 -19.63 -9.69
CA LEU A 65 -4.94 -20.43 -9.38
C LEU A 65 -4.59 -21.78 -8.77
N TYR A 66 -3.53 -22.44 -9.25
CA TYR A 66 -3.03 -23.68 -8.64
C TYR A 66 -2.61 -23.46 -7.18
N LEU A 67 -1.82 -22.42 -6.89
CA LEU A 67 -1.42 -22.11 -5.51
C LEU A 67 -2.61 -21.76 -4.61
N ALA A 68 -3.58 -21.02 -5.13
CA ALA A 68 -4.81 -20.72 -4.41
C ALA A 68 -5.61 -22.00 -4.09
N LEU A 69 -5.81 -22.89 -5.08
CA LEU A 69 -6.50 -24.16 -4.88
C LEU A 69 -5.74 -25.07 -3.90
N PHE A 70 -4.41 -25.10 -3.95
CA PHE A 70 -3.62 -25.88 -3.01
C PHE A 70 -3.76 -25.37 -1.57
N CYS A 71 -3.68 -24.05 -1.35
CA CYS A 71 -3.78 -23.45 -0.03
C CYS A 71 -5.20 -23.49 0.55
N PHE A 72 -6.23 -23.29 -0.28
CA PHE A 72 -7.59 -22.99 0.19
C PHE A 72 -8.67 -23.93 -0.33
N GLY A 73 -8.32 -24.86 -1.23
CA GLY A 73 -9.26 -25.81 -1.86
C GLY A 73 -10.38 -25.09 -2.59
N TRP A 74 -11.61 -25.60 -2.46
CA TRP A 74 -12.79 -25.04 -3.13
C TRP A 74 -13.10 -23.59 -2.77
N TYR A 75 -12.62 -23.09 -1.63
CA TYR A 75 -12.79 -21.68 -1.26
C TYR A 75 -12.03 -20.72 -2.18
N ALA A 76 -11.01 -21.20 -2.91
CA ALA A 76 -10.36 -20.41 -3.95
C ALA A 76 -11.33 -20.00 -5.07
N LEU A 77 -12.47 -20.69 -5.23
CA LEU A 77 -13.51 -20.31 -6.18
C LEU A 77 -14.10 -18.92 -5.86
N HIS A 78 -14.12 -18.49 -4.58
CA HIS A 78 -14.54 -17.14 -4.23
C HIS A 78 -13.68 -16.06 -4.90
N PHE A 79 -12.42 -16.36 -5.22
CA PHE A 79 -11.50 -15.43 -5.90
C PHE A 79 -11.97 -15.21 -7.34
N LEU A 80 -12.37 -16.29 -8.02
CA LEU A 80 -12.92 -16.25 -9.38
C LEU A 80 -14.30 -15.61 -9.42
N VAL A 81 -15.17 -15.89 -8.44
CA VAL A 81 -16.50 -15.28 -8.36
C VAL A 81 -16.38 -13.76 -8.17
N GLN A 82 -15.57 -13.32 -7.20
CA GLN A 82 -15.37 -11.90 -6.93
C GLN A 82 -14.77 -11.19 -8.15
N SER A 83 -13.74 -11.79 -8.76
CA SER A 83 -13.07 -11.26 -9.93
C SER A 83 -14.01 -11.23 -11.15
N GLY A 84 -14.69 -12.33 -11.45
CA GLY A 84 -15.57 -12.49 -12.61
C GLY A 84 -16.77 -11.55 -12.58
N ILE A 85 -17.51 -11.50 -11.47
CA ILE A 85 -18.66 -10.59 -11.35
C ILE A 85 -18.21 -9.13 -11.43
N SER A 86 -17.06 -8.80 -10.82
CA SER A 86 -16.52 -7.44 -10.90
C SER A 86 -16.13 -7.04 -12.33
N TYR A 87 -15.61 -7.98 -13.12
CA TYR A 87 -15.33 -7.76 -14.55
C TYR A 87 -16.61 -7.56 -15.34
N CYS A 88 -17.64 -8.38 -15.10
CA CYS A 88 -18.96 -8.18 -15.70
C CYS A 88 -19.53 -6.79 -15.39
N ILE A 89 -19.40 -6.32 -14.14
CA ILE A 89 -19.78 -4.95 -13.76
C ILE A 89 -18.99 -3.91 -14.55
N MET A 90 -17.67 -4.07 -14.72
CA MET A 90 -16.84 -3.13 -15.49
C MET A 90 -17.23 -3.06 -16.98
N ILE A 91 -17.67 -4.17 -17.56
CA ILE A 91 -18.06 -4.22 -18.98
C ILE A 91 -19.49 -3.73 -19.21
N ILE A 92 -20.42 -4.05 -18.30
CA ILE A 92 -21.85 -3.75 -18.46
C ILE A 92 -22.16 -2.32 -17.98
N ILE A 93 -21.58 -1.90 -16.87
CA ILE A 93 -21.82 -0.57 -16.32
C ILE A 93 -20.91 0.43 -17.04
N GLY A 94 -21.50 1.54 -17.52
CA GLY A 94 -20.74 2.61 -18.16
C GLY A 94 -19.58 3.14 -17.31
N VAL A 95 -18.52 3.59 -17.98
CA VAL A 95 -17.26 4.05 -17.36
C VAL A 95 -17.43 5.12 -16.28
N GLU A 96 -18.50 5.92 -16.36
CA GLU A 96 -18.88 6.93 -15.37
C GLU A 96 -19.13 6.34 -13.98
N ASN A 97 -19.81 5.20 -13.88
CA ASN A 97 -20.30 4.70 -12.59
C ASN A 97 -19.72 3.35 -12.18
N MET A 98 -19.09 2.60 -13.08
CA MET A 98 -18.62 1.24 -12.79
C MET A 98 -17.72 1.14 -11.54
N HIS A 99 -16.90 2.15 -11.26
CA HIS A 99 -16.00 2.15 -10.11
C HIS A 99 -16.77 2.11 -8.78
N LYS A 100 -17.94 2.75 -8.71
CA LYS A 100 -18.81 2.72 -7.52
C LYS A 100 -19.42 1.34 -7.33
N TYR A 101 -19.96 0.75 -8.40
CA TYR A 101 -20.58 -0.57 -8.36
C TYR A 101 -19.55 -1.68 -8.08
N CYS A 102 -18.38 -1.64 -8.71
CA CYS A 102 -17.27 -2.54 -8.40
C CYS A 102 -16.82 -2.40 -6.95
N PHE A 103 -16.76 -1.17 -6.42
CA PHE A 103 -16.40 -0.93 -5.03
C PHE A 103 -17.42 -1.55 -4.06
N VAL A 104 -18.71 -1.27 -4.24
CA VAL A 104 -19.78 -1.82 -3.41
C VAL A 104 -19.81 -3.35 -3.48
N PHE A 105 -19.74 -3.92 -4.68
CA PHE A 105 -19.76 -5.37 -4.86
C PHE A 105 -18.50 -6.04 -4.28
N ALA A 106 -17.30 -5.58 -4.64
CA ALA A 106 -16.07 -6.24 -4.23
C ALA A 106 -15.87 -6.18 -2.71
N LEU A 107 -16.15 -5.02 -2.09
CA LEU A 107 -16.07 -4.87 -0.64
C LEU A 107 -17.20 -5.63 0.06
N GLY A 108 -18.43 -5.56 -0.45
CA GLY A 108 -19.58 -6.26 0.11
C GLY A 108 -19.43 -7.78 0.07
N TYR A 109 -18.95 -8.32 -1.05
CA TYR A 109 -18.69 -9.76 -1.20
C TYR A 109 -17.55 -10.24 -0.28
N LEU A 110 -16.48 -9.45 -0.14
CA LEU A 110 -15.44 -9.70 0.86
C LEU A 110 -16.03 -9.73 2.27
N THR A 111 -16.87 -8.75 2.63
CA THR A 111 -17.53 -8.70 3.95
C THR A 111 -18.42 -9.92 4.18
N VAL A 112 -19.20 -10.36 3.19
CA VAL A 112 -19.99 -11.60 3.29
C VAL A 112 -19.10 -12.80 3.56
N CYS A 113 -17.99 -12.95 2.83
CA CYS A 113 -17.06 -14.05 3.06
C CYS A 113 -16.39 -14.00 4.45
N GLN A 114 -16.06 -12.81 4.93
CA GLN A 114 -15.51 -12.60 6.27
C GLN A 114 -16.56 -12.90 7.36
N ILE A 115 -17.84 -12.56 7.15
CA ILE A 115 -18.95 -12.93 8.04
C ILE A 115 -19.09 -14.44 8.09
N THR A 116 -19.20 -15.09 6.92
CA THR A 116 -19.28 -16.55 6.79
C THR A 116 -18.13 -17.21 7.55
N ARG A 117 -16.90 -16.70 7.42
CA ARG A 117 -15.76 -17.20 8.19
C ARG A 117 -15.95 -17.08 9.69
N VAL A 118 -16.37 -15.92 10.19
CA VAL A 118 -16.52 -15.69 11.65
C VAL A 118 -17.60 -16.58 12.26
N TYR A 119 -18.69 -16.83 11.54
CA TYR A 119 -19.82 -17.61 12.05
C TYR A 119 -19.74 -19.12 11.75
N ILE A 120 -18.95 -19.55 10.76
CA ILE A 120 -18.81 -20.96 10.36
C ILE A 120 -17.48 -21.59 10.80
N PHE A 121 -16.38 -20.82 10.86
CA PHE A 121 -15.01 -21.35 10.99
C PHE A 121 -14.28 -20.94 12.28
N ASP A 122 -15.02 -20.91 13.40
CA ASP A 122 -14.55 -20.55 14.74
C ASP A 122 -14.13 -19.08 14.94
N TYR A 123 -14.76 -18.46 15.94
CA TYR A 123 -14.46 -17.10 16.37
C TYR A 123 -13.05 -17.02 17.00
N GLY A 124 -12.22 -16.11 16.50
CA GLY A 124 -10.98 -15.69 17.19
C GLY A 124 -9.69 -16.43 16.82
N GLN A 125 -9.70 -17.33 15.84
CA GLN A 125 -8.45 -17.93 15.33
C GLN A 125 -7.84 -17.08 14.19
N TYR A 126 -6.54 -16.79 14.29
CA TYR A 126 -5.73 -16.24 13.21
C TYR A 126 -5.28 -17.36 12.27
N SER A 127 -6.19 -17.86 11.43
CA SER A 127 -5.85 -18.80 10.35
C SER A 127 -5.30 -18.06 9.13
N ALA A 128 -4.41 -18.71 8.38
CA ALA A 128 -4.04 -18.28 7.04
C ALA A 128 -5.15 -18.68 6.07
N ASP A 129 -6.29 -17.99 6.16
CA ASP A 129 -7.51 -18.35 5.42
C ASP A 129 -7.67 -17.61 4.08
N PHE A 130 -8.66 -18.06 3.31
CA PHE A 130 -8.94 -17.59 1.96
C PHE A 130 -9.33 -16.10 1.89
N SER A 131 -9.76 -15.48 2.99
CA SER A 131 -10.15 -14.06 3.00
C SER A 131 -8.94 -13.11 2.85
N GLY A 132 -7.73 -13.53 3.26
CA GLY A 132 -6.50 -12.75 3.07
C GLY A 132 -6.20 -12.44 1.59
N PRO A 133 -6.12 -13.44 0.71
CA PRO A 133 -6.07 -13.24 -0.74
C PRO A 133 -7.22 -12.39 -1.29
N MET A 134 -8.45 -12.60 -0.82
CA MET A 134 -9.61 -11.81 -1.26
C MET A 134 -9.47 -10.33 -0.92
N MET A 135 -8.86 -10.00 0.22
CA MET A 135 -8.55 -8.63 0.58
C MET A 135 -7.65 -7.96 -0.47
N ILE A 136 -6.63 -8.66 -0.98
CA ILE A 136 -5.73 -8.15 -2.04
C ILE A 136 -6.47 -8.03 -3.38
N ILE A 137 -7.28 -9.02 -3.75
CA ILE A 137 -8.10 -8.99 -4.98
C ILE A 137 -9.07 -7.81 -4.95
N THR A 138 -9.70 -7.56 -3.80
CA THR A 138 -10.57 -6.39 -3.59
C THR A 138 -9.84 -5.09 -3.87
N GLN A 139 -8.60 -4.95 -3.38
CA GLN A 139 -7.77 -3.77 -3.65
C GLN A 139 -7.44 -3.62 -5.13
N LYS A 140 -7.06 -4.71 -5.80
CA LYS A 140 -6.76 -4.73 -7.24
C LYS A 140 -7.97 -4.32 -8.08
N ILE A 141 -9.13 -4.94 -7.84
CA ILE A 141 -10.39 -4.65 -8.55
C ILE A 141 -10.80 -3.20 -8.38
N THR A 142 -10.84 -2.71 -7.14
CA THR A 142 -11.30 -1.35 -6.85
C THR A 142 -10.32 -0.29 -7.34
N SER A 143 -9.01 -0.55 -7.25
CA SER A 143 -7.98 0.33 -7.84
C SER A 143 -8.16 0.42 -9.35
N LEU A 144 -8.24 -0.72 -10.04
CA LEU A 144 -8.40 -0.77 -11.49
C LEU A 144 -9.68 -0.07 -11.96
N ALA A 145 -10.81 -0.30 -11.28
CA ALA A 145 -12.06 0.36 -11.64
C ALA A 145 -11.95 1.90 -11.53
N CYS A 146 -11.31 2.38 -10.46
CA CYS A 146 -11.01 3.80 -10.29
C CYS A 146 -10.04 4.34 -11.34
N GLU A 147 -9.00 3.58 -11.68
CA GLU A 147 -7.98 3.94 -12.67
C GLU A 147 -8.55 4.01 -14.11
N ILE A 148 -9.49 3.13 -14.46
CA ILE A 148 -10.19 3.17 -15.75
C ILE A 148 -11.18 4.34 -15.79
N HIS A 149 -11.95 4.58 -14.72
CA HIS A 149 -12.83 5.75 -14.65
C HIS A 149 -12.01 7.05 -14.83
N ASP A 150 -10.88 7.16 -14.15
CA ASP A 150 -10.02 8.34 -14.28
C ASP A 150 -9.43 8.48 -15.69
N GLY A 151 -9.14 7.38 -16.39
CA GLY A 151 -8.54 7.43 -17.72
C GLY A 151 -9.52 7.57 -18.89
N MET A 152 -10.71 6.97 -18.79
CA MET A 152 -11.69 6.90 -19.89
C MET A 152 -12.85 7.88 -19.73
N PHE A 153 -13.12 8.39 -18.52
CA PHE A 153 -14.24 9.30 -18.27
C PHE A 153 -13.79 10.72 -17.89
N ARG A 154 -12.78 10.86 -17.02
CA ARG A 154 -12.31 12.17 -16.56
C ARG A 154 -11.31 12.81 -17.53
N LYS A 155 -11.25 14.14 -17.52
CA LYS A 155 -10.28 14.92 -18.31
C LYS A 155 -8.94 15.01 -17.60
N ASP A 156 -7.85 15.03 -18.35
CA ASP A 156 -6.48 15.04 -17.83
C ASP A 156 -6.18 16.24 -16.93
N GLU A 157 -6.80 17.38 -17.19
CA GLU A 157 -6.63 18.61 -16.40
C GLU A 157 -7.25 18.50 -15.01
N GLU A 158 -8.23 17.61 -14.82
CA GLU A 158 -8.90 17.38 -13.55
C GLU A 158 -8.17 16.34 -12.68
N LEU A 159 -7.24 15.59 -13.28
CA LEU A 159 -6.49 14.54 -12.60
C LEU A 159 -5.30 15.12 -11.85
N THR A 160 -5.08 14.63 -10.63
CA THR A 160 -3.80 14.87 -9.95
C THR A 160 -2.66 14.21 -10.74
N PRO A 161 -1.40 14.65 -10.60
CA PRO A 161 -0.27 14.01 -11.28
C PRO A 161 -0.19 12.50 -11.04
N SER A 162 -0.50 12.05 -9.81
CA SER A 162 -0.55 10.63 -9.47
C SER A 162 -1.69 9.89 -10.18
N GLN A 163 -2.89 10.48 -10.25
CA GLN A 163 -4.03 9.87 -10.95
C GLN A 163 -3.74 9.77 -12.45
N ARG A 164 -3.19 10.83 -13.05
CA ARG A 164 -2.82 10.84 -14.47
C ARG A 164 -1.78 9.76 -14.80
N GLY A 165 -0.80 9.55 -13.92
CA GLY A 165 0.22 8.51 -14.10
C GLY A 165 -0.34 7.08 -14.11
N LEU A 166 -1.39 6.83 -13.32
CA LEU A 166 -2.04 5.53 -13.14
C LEU A 166 -3.26 5.31 -14.04
N ALA A 167 -3.76 6.36 -14.69
CA ALA A 167 -4.95 6.32 -15.53
C ALA A 167 -4.87 5.24 -16.61
N VAL A 168 -5.90 4.39 -16.68
CA VAL A 168 -6.02 3.31 -17.65
C VAL A 168 -6.95 3.77 -18.78
N ARG A 169 -6.43 3.83 -20.00
CA ARG A 169 -7.12 4.43 -21.16
C ARG A 169 -7.82 3.43 -22.07
N ARG A 170 -7.77 2.14 -21.74
CA ARG A 170 -8.47 1.08 -22.46
C ARG A 170 -9.00 0.04 -21.48
N MET A 171 -10.12 -0.58 -21.82
CA MET A 171 -10.60 -1.72 -21.06
C MET A 171 -9.61 -2.90 -21.17
N PRO A 172 -9.24 -3.52 -20.04
CA PRO A 172 -8.49 -4.78 -20.04
C PRO A 172 -9.27 -5.89 -20.75
N SER A 173 -8.57 -6.72 -21.51
CA SER A 173 -9.10 -8.01 -21.92
C SER A 173 -9.30 -8.92 -20.69
N LEU A 174 -10.15 -9.95 -20.83
CA LEU A 174 -10.39 -10.91 -19.75
C LEU A 174 -9.10 -11.58 -19.27
N LEU A 175 -8.19 -11.92 -20.20
CA LEU A 175 -6.91 -12.52 -19.86
C LEU A 175 -6.02 -11.57 -19.05
N GLU A 176 -5.86 -10.32 -19.49
CA GLU A 176 -5.08 -9.31 -18.76
C GLU A 176 -5.64 -9.09 -17.35
N TYR A 177 -6.97 -9.01 -17.24
CA TYR A 177 -7.67 -8.82 -15.97
C TYR A 177 -7.52 -10.03 -15.02
N LEU A 178 -7.74 -11.25 -15.51
CA LEU A 178 -7.57 -12.46 -14.70
C LEU A 178 -6.12 -12.64 -14.28
N SER A 179 -5.18 -12.36 -15.18
CA SER A 179 -3.75 -12.42 -14.90
C SER A 179 -3.32 -11.39 -13.85
N TYR A 180 -3.82 -10.15 -13.94
CA TYR A 180 -3.59 -9.14 -12.91
C TYR A 180 -4.11 -9.56 -11.53
N ASN A 181 -5.32 -10.10 -11.46
CA ASN A 181 -5.92 -10.50 -10.18
C ASN A 181 -5.29 -11.78 -9.62
N CYS A 182 -5.09 -12.80 -10.46
CA CYS A 182 -4.77 -14.17 -10.05
C CYS A 182 -3.33 -14.60 -10.36
N ASN A 183 -2.38 -13.67 -10.52
CA ASN A 183 -0.98 -14.05 -10.75
C ASN A 183 -0.35 -14.71 -9.51
N PHE A 184 0.47 -15.74 -9.73
CA PHE A 184 1.16 -16.47 -8.67
C PHE A 184 2.08 -15.62 -7.79
N MET A 185 2.63 -14.52 -8.32
CA MET A 185 3.59 -13.67 -7.61
C MET A 185 2.96 -12.93 -6.42
N GLY A 186 1.65 -12.68 -6.46
CA GLY A 186 0.99 -11.89 -5.42
C GLY A 186 -0.39 -12.38 -4.99
N ILE A 187 -0.87 -13.53 -5.48
CA ILE A 187 -2.21 -14.03 -5.12
C ILE A 187 -2.36 -14.35 -3.64
N LEU A 188 -1.32 -14.85 -2.97
CA LEU A 188 -1.42 -15.30 -1.57
C LEU A 188 -1.32 -14.16 -0.55
N ALA A 189 -0.46 -13.17 -0.78
CA ALA A 189 -0.14 -12.14 0.22
C ALA A 189 0.10 -10.73 -0.35
N GLY A 190 -0.16 -10.52 -1.64
CA GLY A 190 0.21 -9.29 -2.33
C GLY A 190 1.70 -9.25 -2.68
N PRO A 191 2.34 -8.08 -2.71
CA PRO A 191 1.77 -6.75 -2.45
C PRO A 191 0.76 -6.33 -3.54
N LEU A 192 -0.06 -5.33 -3.23
CA LEU A 192 -0.83 -4.64 -4.26
C LEU A 192 0.13 -3.89 -5.20
N CYS A 193 -0.13 -3.98 -6.50
CA CYS A 193 0.56 -3.19 -7.53
C CYS A 193 -0.48 -2.49 -8.43
N SER A 194 -0.08 -1.42 -9.13
CA SER A 194 -0.96 -0.82 -10.12
C SER A 194 -1.15 -1.76 -11.32
N TYR A 195 -2.30 -1.68 -11.98
CA TYR A 195 -2.55 -2.45 -13.19
C TYR A 195 -1.52 -2.10 -14.28
N LYS A 196 -1.21 -0.81 -14.43
CA LYS A 196 -0.24 -0.32 -15.43
C LYS A 196 1.16 -0.90 -15.20
N ASP A 197 1.64 -0.95 -13.96
CA ASP A 197 2.95 -1.54 -13.65
C ASP A 197 2.97 -3.05 -13.96
N TYR A 198 1.90 -3.76 -13.56
CA TYR A 198 1.77 -5.19 -13.82
C TYR A 198 1.77 -5.50 -15.32
N ILE A 199 0.96 -4.80 -16.11
CA ILE A 199 0.88 -5.02 -17.55
C ILE A 199 2.21 -4.63 -18.23
N THR A 200 2.85 -3.54 -17.80
CA THR A 200 4.17 -3.15 -18.33
C THR A 200 5.22 -4.24 -18.08
N PHE A 201 5.19 -4.86 -16.90
CA PHE A 201 6.06 -5.98 -16.55
C PHE A 201 5.74 -7.25 -17.36
N ILE A 202 4.50 -7.70 -17.34
CA ILE A 202 4.13 -9.00 -17.92
C ILE A 202 4.25 -9.00 -19.45
N GLU A 203 4.06 -7.86 -20.10
CA GLU A 203 4.21 -7.70 -21.55
C GLU A 203 5.62 -7.23 -21.97
N GLY A 204 6.54 -7.03 -21.00
CA GLY A 204 7.93 -6.67 -21.30
C GLY A 204 8.16 -5.25 -21.80
N ARG A 205 7.22 -4.32 -21.60
CA ARG A 205 7.34 -2.94 -22.06
C ARG A 205 8.30 -2.08 -21.23
N SER A 206 8.79 -2.58 -20.10
CA SER A 206 9.69 -1.86 -19.20
C SER A 206 11.00 -1.40 -19.86
N HIS A 207 11.45 -2.04 -20.94
CA HIS A 207 12.68 -1.65 -21.66
C HIS A 207 12.55 -0.38 -22.50
N HIS A 208 11.34 0.16 -22.69
CA HIS A 208 11.09 1.33 -23.54
C HIS A 208 10.74 2.62 -22.77
N MET A 209 10.66 2.58 -21.44
CA MET A 209 10.29 3.75 -20.65
C MET A 209 11.54 4.58 -20.30
N THR A 210 11.96 5.46 -21.21
CA THR A 210 12.89 6.55 -20.89
C THR A 210 12.26 7.43 -19.79
N PRO A 211 13.00 7.78 -18.72
CA PRO A 211 12.53 8.80 -17.80
C PRO A 211 12.33 10.10 -18.58
N SER A 212 11.10 10.61 -18.61
CA SER A 212 10.81 11.94 -19.13
C SER A 212 11.41 12.96 -18.17
N GLY A 213 12.67 13.34 -18.41
CA GLY A 213 13.39 14.35 -17.64
C GLY A 213 14.68 14.69 -18.36
N GLU A 214 14.79 15.96 -18.75
CA GLU A 214 15.93 16.62 -19.42
C GLU A 214 16.00 16.42 -20.94
N ARG A 215 15.29 17.33 -21.60
CA ARG A 215 15.44 17.65 -23.02
C ARG A 215 16.86 18.20 -23.21
N GLY A 216 17.71 17.48 -23.93
CA GLY A 216 19.00 17.96 -24.42
C GLY A 216 20.22 17.34 -23.75
N LYS A 217 20.54 16.09 -24.10
CA LYS A 217 21.90 15.61 -24.35
C LYS A 217 21.83 14.29 -25.11
N GLU A 218 22.64 14.23 -26.15
CA GLU A 218 22.62 13.26 -27.25
C GLU A 218 22.68 11.80 -26.80
N ASP A 219 22.02 10.97 -27.61
CA ASP A 219 21.96 9.52 -27.54
C ASP A 219 23.33 8.90 -27.30
N THR A 220 23.52 8.35 -26.10
CA THR A 220 24.36 7.17 -25.93
C THR A 220 23.43 6.02 -25.61
N GLN A 221 23.09 5.22 -26.62
CA GLN A 221 22.48 3.90 -26.44
C GLN A 221 23.48 3.00 -25.70
N CYS A 222 23.57 3.18 -24.38
CA CYS A 222 24.11 2.16 -23.51
C CYS A 222 23.01 1.10 -23.42
N GLU A 223 23.22 -0.09 -23.98
CA GLU A 223 22.42 -1.28 -23.68
C GLU A 223 22.32 -1.39 -22.15
N LYS A 224 21.24 -0.89 -21.56
CA LYS A 224 21.03 -0.98 -20.13
C LYS A 224 20.64 -2.43 -19.85
N THR A 225 21.66 -3.24 -19.58
CA THR A 225 21.53 -4.61 -19.09
C THR A 225 20.51 -4.66 -17.96
N GLU A 226 19.54 -5.58 -18.07
CA GLU A 226 18.51 -5.74 -17.05
C GLU A 226 19.18 -5.95 -15.67
N PRO A 227 18.86 -5.13 -14.66
CA PRO A 227 19.51 -5.25 -13.36
C PRO A 227 19.24 -6.62 -12.74
N SER A 228 20.23 -7.20 -12.06
CA SER A 228 20.04 -8.45 -11.33
C SER A 228 19.27 -8.22 -10.03
N PRO A 229 18.21 -9.00 -9.73
CA PRO A 229 17.49 -8.91 -8.47
C PRO A 229 18.17 -9.66 -7.32
N ASN A 230 19.23 -10.44 -7.59
CA ASN A 230 19.75 -11.44 -6.65
C ASN A 230 20.13 -10.86 -5.29
N ILE A 231 20.84 -9.72 -5.25
CA ILE A 231 21.24 -9.07 -3.99
C ILE A 231 20.00 -8.65 -3.19
N ALA A 232 19.02 -8.01 -3.85
CA ALA A 232 17.79 -7.58 -3.20
C ALA A 232 16.96 -8.77 -2.68
N VAL A 233 16.88 -9.85 -3.46
CA VAL A 233 16.18 -11.08 -3.06
C VAL A 233 16.88 -11.73 -1.85
N ILE A 234 18.20 -11.90 -1.88
CA ILE A 234 18.97 -12.46 -0.76
C ILE A 234 18.78 -11.64 0.52
N GLN A 235 18.89 -10.30 0.42
CA GLN A 235 18.64 -9.41 1.57
C GLN A 235 17.23 -9.60 2.15
N LYS A 236 16.20 -9.70 1.29
CA LYS A 236 14.82 -9.92 1.73
C LYS A 236 14.62 -11.31 2.34
N LEU A 237 15.28 -12.34 1.81
CA LEU A 237 15.23 -13.69 2.39
C LEU A 237 15.92 -13.75 3.76
N LEU A 238 17.02 -13.03 3.97
CA LEU A 238 17.63 -12.88 5.30
C LEU A 238 16.67 -12.24 6.29
N VAL A 239 15.99 -11.15 5.90
CA VAL A 239 14.95 -10.51 6.72
C VAL A 239 13.80 -11.49 7.03
N CYS A 240 13.38 -12.31 6.06
CA CYS A 240 12.36 -13.33 6.26
C CYS A 240 12.80 -14.38 7.28
N GLY A 241 14.03 -14.92 7.14
CA GLY A 241 14.58 -15.91 8.05
C GLY A 241 14.67 -15.39 9.49
N LEU A 242 15.19 -14.17 9.67
CA LEU A 242 15.25 -13.51 10.99
C LEU A 242 13.87 -13.26 11.58
N SER A 243 12.91 -12.78 10.78
CA SER A 243 11.55 -12.49 11.23
C SER A 243 10.79 -13.76 11.62
N LEU A 244 10.95 -14.84 10.85
CA LEU A 244 10.34 -16.14 11.14
C LEU A 244 10.95 -16.77 12.39
N LEU A 245 12.28 -16.76 12.52
CA LEU A 245 12.97 -17.25 13.70
C LEU A 245 12.51 -16.51 14.96
N PHE A 246 12.44 -15.19 14.89
CA PHE A 246 11.94 -14.37 16.00
C PHE A 246 10.48 -14.73 16.33
N HIS A 247 9.61 -14.86 15.33
CA HIS A 247 8.20 -15.20 15.55
C HIS A 247 8.02 -16.56 16.24
N LEU A 248 8.75 -17.58 15.79
CA LEU A 248 8.65 -18.94 16.32
C LEU A 248 9.21 -19.07 17.75
N THR A 249 10.14 -18.19 18.14
CA THR A 249 10.82 -18.25 19.45
C THR A 249 10.23 -17.29 20.48
N ILE A 250 9.99 -16.02 20.12
CA ILE A 250 9.65 -14.95 21.06
C ILE A 250 8.15 -14.68 21.12
N SER A 251 7.38 -14.84 20.03
CA SER A 251 5.96 -14.45 20.06
C SER A 251 5.12 -15.26 21.05
N LYS A 252 5.50 -16.52 21.33
CA LYS A 252 4.81 -17.37 22.31
C LYS A 252 5.12 -16.98 23.76
N THR A 253 6.28 -16.38 24.03
CA THR A 253 6.69 -16.00 25.39
C THR A 253 6.11 -14.65 25.81
N LEU A 254 5.68 -13.83 24.85
CA LEU A 254 5.14 -12.49 25.08
C LEU A 254 3.74 -12.32 24.44
N PRO A 255 2.73 -13.09 24.91
CA PRO A 255 1.37 -13.00 24.38
C PRO A 255 0.75 -11.64 24.64
N VAL A 256 0.06 -11.08 23.64
CA VAL A 256 -0.58 -9.76 23.74
C VAL A 256 -1.72 -9.81 24.76
N GLU A 257 -2.35 -10.97 24.91
CA GLU A 257 -3.44 -11.26 25.85
C GLU A 257 -3.03 -11.07 27.31
N TYR A 258 -1.74 -11.15 27.65
CA TYR A 258 -1.31 -10.90 29.03
C TYR A 258 -1.51 -9.44 29.47
N ASN A 259 -1.65 -8.50 28.53
CA ASN A 259 -2.02 -7.10 28.86
C ASN A 259 -3.42 -6.99 29.50
N ILE A 260 -4.25 -8.02 29.36
CA ILE A 260 -5.60 -8.10 29.96
C ILE A 260 -5.73 -9.18 31.03
N ASP A 261 -4.62 -9.81 31.42
CA ASP A 261 -4.60 -10.76 32.52
C ASP A 261 -4.91 -10.05 33.85
N GLU A 262 -5.81 -10.64 34.63
CA GLU A 262 -6.32 -10.02 35.87
C GLU A 262 -5.20 -9.86 36.91
N HIS A 263 -4.33 -10.85 37.05
CA HIS A 263 -3.23 -10.81 38.00
C HIS A 263 -2.19 -9.76 37.59
N PHE A 264 -1.83 -9.73 36.30
CA PHE A 264 -0.92 -8.71 35.76
C PHE A 264 -1.48 -7.30 35.94
N GLN A 265 -2.77 -7.09 35.65
CA GLN A 265 -3.40 -5.78 35.82
C GLN A 265 -3.46 -5.34 37.28
N ALA A 266 -3.68 -6.26 38.22
CA ALA A 266 -3.76 -5.95 39.64
C ALA A 266 -2.39 -5.65 40.27
N THR A 267 -1.33 -6.33 39.81
CA THR A 267 -0.02 -6.32 40.50
C THR A 267 1.06 -5.49 39.82
N ALA A 268 1.02 -5.35 38.49
CA ALA A 268 2.10 -4.71 37.75
C ALA A 268 2.09 -3.18 37.90
N SER A 269 3.29 -2.61 38.09
CA SER A 269 3.48 -1.16 38.08
C SER A 269 3.15 -0.54 36.71
N TRP A 270 2.82 0.75 36.67
CA TRP A 270 2.51 1.43 35.40
C TRP A 270 3.67 1.36 34.38
N PRO A 271 4.95 1.59 34.75
CA PRO A 271 6.08 1.39 33.83
C PRO A 271 6.17 -0.05 33.30
N THR A 272 5.94 -1.06 34.16
CA THR A 272 5.94 -2.47 33.73
C THR A 272 4.86 -2.74 32.69
N LYS A 273 3.64 -2.19 32.88
CA LYS A 273 2.54 -2.31 31.91
C LYS A 273 2.90 -1.66 30.57
N VAL A 274 3.53 -0.49 30.58
CA VAL A 274 3.97 0.22 29.35
C VAL A 274 5.04 -0.57 28.61
N ILE A 275 6.06 -1.06 29.32
CA ILE A 275 7.14 -1.87 28.74
C ILE A 275 6.57 -3.16 28.16
N TYR A 276 5.75 -3.88 28.93
CA TYR A 276 5.14 -5.13 28.46
C TYR A 276 4.25 -4.89 27.23
N LEU A 277 3.43 -3.83 27.23
CA LEU A 277 2.63 -3.44 26.07
C LEU A 277 3.52 -3.26 24.83
N TYR A 278 4.58 -2.48 24.94
CA TYR A 278 5.48 -2.25 23.80
C TYR A 278 6.15 -3.54 23.33
N VAL A 279 6.74 -4.34 24.24
CA VAL A 279 7.52 -5.53 23.87
C VAL A 279 6.61 -6.64 23.34
N SER A 280 5.42 -6.86 23.91
CA SER A 280 4.45 -7.85 23.40
C SER A 280 3.95 -7.51 22.00
N LEU A 281 3.64 -6.25 21.71
CA LEU A 281 3.22 -5.82 20.37
C LEU A 281 4.38 -5.80 19.37
N LEU A 282 5.59 -5.44 19.80
CA LEU A 282 6.80 -5.63 19.01
C LEU A 282 6.98 -7.12 18.67
N ALA A 283 6.77 -8.02 19.63
CA ALA A 283 6.90 -9.45 19.40
C ALA A 283 5.81 -10.07 18.51
N ALA A 284 4.65 -9.42 18.39
CA ALA A 284 3.56 -9.88 17.53
C ALA A 284 3.71 -9.46 16.05
N ARG A 285 4.55 -8.46 15.74
CA ARG A 285 4.71 -7.91 14.37
C ARG A 285 5.50 -8.77 13.37
N PRO A 286 6.55 -9.52 13.75
CA PRO A 286 7.44 -10.21 12.80
C PRO A 286 6.76 -11.19 11.83
N LYS A 287 5.60 -11.76 12.18
CA LYS A 287 4.81 -12.57 11.23
C LYS A 287 4.40 -11.81 9.97
N TYR A 288 4.10 -10.50 10.09
CA TYR A 288 3.78 -9.64 8.95
C TYR A 288 5.04 -9.26 8.18
N TYR A 289 6.16 -9.06 8.87
CA TYR A 289 7.46 -8.81 8.23
C TYR A 289 7.88 -9.99 7.37
N PHE A 290 7.78 -11.20 7.90
CA PHE A 290 8.00 -12.42 7.13
C PHE A 290 7.08 -12.50 5.89
N ALA A 291 5.76 -12.48 6.07
CA ALA A 291 4.83 -12.73 4.98
C ALA A 291 4.93 -11.70 3.85
N TRP A 292 5.00 -10.40 4.18
CA TRP A 292 5.04 -9.34 3.16
C TRP A 292 6.42 -9.16 2.55
N THR A 293 7.51 -9.38 3.28
CA THR A 293 8.86 -9.34 2.69
C THR A 293 9.12 -10.55 1.79
N LEU A 294 8.58 -11.73 2.11
CA LEU A 294 8.68 -12.91 1.25
C LEU A 294 7.91 -12.69 -0.06
N ALA A 295 6.69 -12.16 0.03
CA ALA A 295 5.89 -11.80 -1.14
C ALA A 295 6.61 -10.79 -2.04
N ASP A 296 7.23 -9.77 -1.45
CA ASP A 296 8.07 -8.80 -2.17
C ASP A 296 9.29 -9.50 -2.82
N ALA A 297 9.97 -10.41 -2.12
CA ALA A 297 11.09 -11.18 -2.67
C ALA A 297 10.69 -12.01 -3.91
N ILE A 298 9.51 -12.64 -3.89
CA ILE A 298 8.98 -13.43 -5.02
C ILE A 298 8.78 -12.56 -6.25
N ASN A 299 8.19 -11.37 -6.08
CA ASN A 299 8.01 -10.44 -7.19
C ASN A 299 9.37 -10.01 -7.77
N ASN A 300 10.33 -9.64 -6.91
CA ASN A 300 11.66 -9.22 -7.37
C ASN A 300 12.41 -10.36 -8.06
N ALA A 301 12.27 -11.60 -7.59
CA ALA A 301 12.85 -12.78 -8.23
C ALA A 301 12.28 -13.01 -9.65
N ALA A 302 11.01 -12.65 -9.88
CA ALA A 302 10.38 -12.69 -11.20
C ALA A 302 10.83 -11.53 -12.12
N GLY A 303 11.59 -10.57 -11.60
CA GLY A 303 11.98 -9.33 -12.30
C GLY A 303 10.96 -8.20 -12.14
N PHE A 304 9.95 -8.36 -11.28
CA PHE A 304 8.95 -7.33 -10.99
C PHE A 304 9.27 -6.62 -9.67
N GLY A 305 9.23 -5.29 -9.64
CA GLY A 305 9.54 -4.53 -8.41
C GLY A 305 10.71 -3.55 -8.54
N PHE A 306 11.37 -3.51 -9.71
CA PHE A 306 12.39 -2.54 -10.03
C PHE A 306 11.79 -1.13 -10.23
N ARG A 307 12.29 -0.14 -9.49
CA ARG A 307 11.84 1.27 -9.57
C ARG A 307 12.76 2.13 -10.43
N GLY A 308 14.00 1.71 -10.66
CA GLY A 308 15.04 2.52 -11.27
C GLY A 308 16.31 2.54 -10.42
N TYR A 309 17.28 3.35 -10.82
CA TYR A 309 18.53 3.51 -10.10
C TYR A 309 18.44 4.67 -9.10
N ASP A 310 19.24 4.60 -8.04
CA ASP A 310 19.45 5.74 -7.15
C ASP A 310 20.54 6.67 -7.69
N LYS A 311 20.82 7.75 -6.94
CA LYS A 311 21.86 8.73 -7.26
C LYS A 311 23.28 8.15 -7.35
N ASN A 312 23.50 6.97 -6.76
CA ASN A 312 24.79 6.27 -6.75
C ASN A 312 24.84 5.18 -7.86
N GLY A 313 23.80 5.07 -8.68
CA GLY A 313 23.70 4.04 -9.72
C GLY A 313 23.29 2.65 -9.21
N ALA A 314 22.87 2.51 -7.94
CA ALA A 314 22.41 1.23 -7.40
C ALA A 314 20.95 0.96 -7.77
N ALA A 315 20.66 -0.27 -8.20
CA ALA A 315 19.32 -0.69 -8.58
C ALA A 315 18.36 -0.74 -7.37
N ARG A 316 17.22 -0.05 -7.47
CA ARG A 316 16.19 -0.05 -6.41
C ARG A 316 15.08 -1.04 -6.71
N TRP A 317 14.91 -2.01 -5.82
CA TRP A 317 13.91 -3.08 -5.86
C TRP A 317 12.81 -2.85 -4.82
N ASP A 318 12.27 -1.64 -4.78
CA ASP A 318 11.28 -1.20 -3.79
C ASP A 318 10.00 -0.61 -4.41
N LEU A 319 9.72 -0.88 -5.69
CA LEU A 319 8.55 -0.34 -6.42
C LEU A 319 7.24 -0.67 -5.71
N ILE A 320 7.07 -1.93 -5.34
CA ILE A 320 5.83 -2.48 -4.74
C ILE A 320 6.04 -2.94 -3.29
N SER A 321 7.14 -2.54 -2.62
CA SER A 321 7.40 -2.93 -1.24
C SER A 321 6.27 -2.48 -0.30
N ASN A 322 5.86 -3.40 0.57
CA ASN A 322 4.82 -3.15 1.59
C ASN A 322 5.38 -2.69 2.93
N LEU A 323 6.68 -2.86 3.16
CA LEU A 323 7.30 -2.62 4.46
C LEU A 323 8.61 -1.87 4.33
N ARG A 324 8.82 -1.02 5.32
CA ARG A 324 10.06 -0.28 5.56
C ARG A 324 10.43 -0.41 7.04
N ILE A 325 10.91 -1.60 7.42
CA ILE A 325 11.02 -2.06 8.82
C ILE A 325 11.79 -1.04 9.68
N GLN A 326 12.95 -0.56 9.21
CA GLN A 326 13.73 0.42 9.96
C GLN A 326 12.95 1.71 10.23
N GLN A 327 12.19 2.20 9.25
CA GLN A 327 11.37 3.41 9.39
C GLN A 327 10.15 3.20 10.29
N ILE A 328 9.66 1.95 10.38
CA ILE A 328 8.58 1.57 11.31
C ILE A 328 9.11 1.59 12.74
N GLU A 329 10.19 0.85 13.01
CA GLU A 329 10.74 0.71 14.36
C GLU A 329 11.35 2.02 14.89
N MET A 330 11.86 2.88 14.00
CA MET A 330 12.46 4.17 14.37
C MET A 330 11.53 5.36 14.12
N SER A 331 10.22 5.14 13.99
CA SER A 331 9.27 6.20 13.70
C SER A 331 9.11 7.19 14.86
N THR A 332 9.25 8.49 14.58
CA THR A 332 9.06 9.60 15.55
C THR A 332 7.69 10.28 15.42
N SER A 333 6.78 9.67 14.67
CA SER A 333 5.38 10.12 14.61
C SER A 333 4.46 8.99 14.15
N PHE A 334 3.22 9.04 14.63
CA PHE A 334 2.16 8.11 14.22
C PHE A 334 2.01 8.02 12.70
N LYS A 335 2.03 9.17 12.01
CA LYS A 335 1.98 9.22 10.54
C LYS A 335 3.18 8.51 9.89
N MET A 336 4.39 8.73 10.39
CA MET A 336 5.59 8.08 9.84
C MET A 336 5.49 6.56 9.94
N PHE A 337 4.99 6.01 11.05
CA PHE A 337 4.76 4.57 11.15
C PHE A 337 3.75 4.08 10.11
N LEU A 338 2.57 4.72 10.04
CA LEU A 338 1.51 4.33 9.10
C LEU A 338 1.96 4.41 7.63
N ASP A 339 2.76 5.41 7.27
CA ASP A 339 3.27 5.57 5.90
C ASP A 339 4.28 4.48 5.50
N ASN A 340 4.81 3.71 6.46
CA ASN A 340 5.82 2.66 6.23
C ASN A 340 5.30 1.24 6.53
N TRP A 341 4.10 1.12 7.12
CA TRP A 341 3.41 -0.15 7.40
C TRP A 341 2.35 -0.43 6.33
N ASN A 342 2.42 -1.59 5.67
CA ASN A 342 1.49 -2.00 4.62
C ASN A 342 1.29 -0.91 3.55
N ILE A 343 2.41 -0.44 3.00
CA ILE A 343 2.51 0.77 2.18
C ILE A 343 1.52 0.75 1.01
N GLN A 344 1.40 -0.37 0.29
CA GLN A 344 0.54 -0.44 -0.89
C GLN A 344 -0.94 -0.38 -0.52
N THR A 345 -1.33 -0.95 0.63
CA THR A 345 -2.68 -0.80 1.19
C THR A 345 -2.96 0.65 1.58
N ALA A 346 -2.00 1.34 2.21
CA ALA A 346 -2.14 2.76 2.54
C ALA A 346 -2.30 3.63 1.28
N LEU A 347 -1.57 3.31 0.21
CA LEU A 347 -1.70 3.97 -1.09
C LEU A 347 -3.04 3.67 -1.75
N TRP A 348 -3.55 2.44 -1.65
CA TRP A 348 -4.90 2.09 -2.12
C TRP A 348 -5.96 2.92 -1.39
N LEU A 349 -5.99 2.86 -0.05
CA LEU A 349 -6.88 3.66 0.80
C LEU A 349 -6.84 5.14 0.43
N LYS A 350 -5.63 5.66 0.16
CA LYS A 350 -5.44 7.03 -0.30
C LYS A 350 -6.14 7.27 -1.64
N ARG A 351 -5.92 6.41 -2.64
CA ARG A 351 -6.38 6.60 -4.03
C ARG A 351 -7.88 6.35 -4.21
N VAL A 352 -8.45 5.37 -3.51
CA VAL A 352 -9.87 4.98 -3.69
C VAL A 352 -10.80 5.71 -2.73
N CYS A 353 -10.30 6.19 -1.58
CA CYS A 353 -11.13 6.83 -0.56
C CYS A 353 -10.64 8.25 -0.22
N TYR A 354 -9.47 8.38 0.41
CA TYR A 354 -9.00 9.68 0.92
C TYR A 354 -9.01 10.75 -0.17
N GLU A 355 -8.53 10.41 -1.37
CA GLU A 355 -8.41 11.37 -2.45
C GLU A 355 -9.75 11.67 -3.15
N ARG A 356 -10.76 10.83 -2.97
CA ARG A 356 -12.06 10.91 -3.67
C ARG A 356 -13.19 11.46 -2.81
N THR A 357 -12.97 11.65 -1.52
CA THR A 357 -13.98 12.21 -0.59
C THR A 357 -13.65 13.65 -0.18
N SER A 358 -14.69 14.47 -0.02
CA SER A 358 -14.61 15.86 0.42
C SER A 358 -14.87 16.02 1.93
N LEU A 359 -15.70 15.16 2.51
CA LEU A 359 -16.11 15.23 3.91
C LEU A 359 -15.26 14.31 4.78
N SER A 360 -14.53 14.86 5.75
CA SER A 360 -13.72 14.10 6.73
C SER A 360 -12.88 12.95 6.13
N PRO A 361 -11.96 13.21 5.18
CA PRO A 361 -11.24 12.15 4.46
C PRO A 361 -10.51 11.16 5.36
N THR A 362 -9.92 11.62 6.46
CA THR A 362 -9.26 10.73 7.42
C THR A 362 -10.25 9.75 8.04
N ILE A 363 -11.40 10.21 8.55
CA ILE A 363 -12.38 9.35 9.21
C ILE A 363 -12.89 8.28 8.23
N GLN A 364 -13.30 8.69 7.03
CA GLN A 364 -13.80 7.74 6.02
C GLN A 364 -12.74 6.71 5.62
N THR A 365 -11.48 7.12 5.53
CA THR A 365 -10.36 6.22 5.20
C THR A 365 -10.14 5.16 6.28
N PHE A 366 -10.20 5.55 7.56
CA PHE A 366 -10.06 4.62 8.68
C PHE A 366 -11.27 3.68 8.80
N ILE A 367 -12.49 4.16 8.54
CA ILE A 367 -13.69 3.31 8.47
C ILE A 367 -13.58 2.29 7.34
N LEU A 368 -13.18 2.72 6.14
CA LEU A 368 -12.94 1.81 5.02
C LEU A 368 -11.87 0.76 5.38
N SER A 369 -10.80 1.18 6.04
CA SER A 369 -9.78 0.27 6.53
C SER A 369 -10.36 -0.77 7.50
N ALA A 370 -11.22 -0.38 8.43
CA ALA A 370 -11.88 -1.31 9.35
C ALA A 370 -12.73 -2.35 8.61
N ILE A 371 -13.59 -1.90 7.68
CA ILE A 371 -14.45 -2.77 6.88
C ILE A 371 -13.63 -3.76 6.05
N TRP A 372 -12.52 -3.29 5.45
CA TRP A 372 -11.65 -4.14 4.65
C TRP A 372 -10.96 -5.24 5.48
N HIS A 373 -10.55 -4.94 6.72
CA HIS A 373 -9.98 -5.96 7.61
C HIS A 373 -11.04 -6.97 8.09
N GLY A 374 -12.28 -6.52 8.27
CA GLY A 374 -13.44 -7.39 8.41
C GLY A 374 -14.39 -7.01 9.54
N VAL A 375 -15.16 -7.99 10.01
CA VAL A 375 -16.30 -7.75 10.92
C VAL A 375 -15.97 -7.88 12.40
N TYR A 376 -14.73 -8.21 12.76
CA TYR A 376 -14.32 -8.28 14.16
C TYR A 376 -14.36 -6.90 14.81
N PRO A 377 -15.04 -6.73 15.96
CA PRO A 377 -15.15 -5.43 16.64
C PRO A 377 -13.81 -4.78 16.98
N GLY A 378 -12.78 -5.59 17.26
CA GLY A 378 -11.43 -5.11 17.52
C GLY A 378 -10.83 -4.26 16.39
N TYR A 379 -11.18 -4.54 15.13
CA TYR A 379 -10.75 -3.71 14.00
C TYR A 379 -11.36 -2.31 14.08
N TYR A 380 -12.66 -2.20 14.31
CA TYR A 380 -13.35 -0.91 14.42
C TYR A 380 -12.80 -0.06 15.57
N LEU A 381 -12.57 -0.67 16.75
CA LEU A 381 -11.97 0.01 17.89
C LEU A 381 -10.55 0.52 17.58
N THR A 382 -9.74 -0.30 16.90
CA THR A 382 -8.39 0.07 16.46
C THR A 382 -8.41 1.27 15.52
N PHE A 383 -9.22 1.21 14.46
CA PHE A 383 -9.22 2.25 13.44
C PHE A 383 -9.87 3.54 13.96
N LEU A 384 -10.90 3.47 14.81
CA LEU A 384 -11.45 4.65 15.47
C LEU A 384 -10.44 5.31 16.41
N THR A 385 -9.72 4.51 17.21
CA THR A 385 -8.61 5.02 18.03
C THR A 385 -7.52 5.63 17.16
N GLY A 386 -7.19 4.99 16.03
CA GLY A 386 -6.25 5.46 15.04
C GLY A 386 -6.60 6.83 14.45
N VAL A 387 -7.89 7.15 14.28
CA VAL A 387 -8.34 8.51 13.88
C VAL A 387 -7.90 9.53 14.92
N VAL A 388 -8.25 9.31 16.19
CA VAL A 388 -7.92 10.22 17.30
C VAL A 388 -6.41 10.41 17.40
N MET A 389 -5.65 9.31 17.43
CA MET A 389 -4.19 9.36 17.53
C MET A 389 -3.54 10.05 16.33
N THR A 390 -4.02 9.78 15.11
CA THR A 390 -3.49 10.42 13.90
C THR A 390 -3.68 11.93 13.90
N LEU A 391 -4.89 12.39 14.27
CA LEU A 391 -5.20 13.81 14.31
C LEU A 391 -4.45 14.50 15.44
N ALA A 392 -4.41 13.91 16.64
CA ALA A 392 -3.70 14.45 17.79
C ALA A 392 -2.20 14.54 17.54
N ALA A 393 -1.57 13.46 17.05
CA ALA A 393 -0.14 13.45 16.73
C ALA A 393 0.22 14.48 15.66
N ARG A 394 -0.67 14.73 14.68
CA ARG A 394 -0.50 15.78 13.68
C ARG A 394 -0.56 17.17 14.30
N ALA A 395 -1.53 17.42 15.19
CA ALA A 395 -1.67 18.69 15.88
C ALA A 395 -0.43 19.00 16.74
N VAL A 396 0.03 18.04 17.55
CA VAL A 396 1.27 18.17 18.35
C VAL A 396 2.46 18.47 17.46
N ARG A 397 2.70 17.66 16.43
CA ARG A 397 3.88 17.82 15.56
C ARG A 397 3.89 19.16 14.84
N ASN A 398 2.73 19.66 14.38
CA ASN A 398 2.64 20.94 13.70
C ASN A 398 2.91 22.14 14.64
N ASN A 399 2.45 22.05 15.88
CA ASN A 399 2.54 23.16 16.84
C ASN A 399 3.86 23.18 17.62
N PHE A 400 4.47 22.02 17.87
CA PHE A 400 5.64 21.96 18.75
C PHE A 400 6.96 21.69 18.02
N ARG A 401 6.98 20.85 16.98
CA ARG A 401 8.24 20.34 16.40
C ARG A 401 9.26 21.42 16.06
N HIS A 402 8.81 22.56 15.54
CA HIS A 402 9.70 23.63 15.08
C HIS A 402 10.55 24.25 16.21
N HIS A 403 10.08 24.22 17.46
CA HIS A 403 10.83 24.69 18.62
C HIS A 403 11.99 23.77 19.02
N PHE A 404 12.05 22.55 18.48
CA PHE A 404 13.01 21.52 18.87
C PHE A 404 13.94 21.10 17.72
N ILE A 405 13.95 21.81 16.59
CA ILE A 405 14.79 21.42 15.44
C ILE A 405 16.26 21.83 15.65
N GLU A 406 16.49 22.92 16.37
CA GLU A 406 17.81 23.46 16.66
C GLU A 406 17.91 23.83 18.14
N PRO A 407 19.04 23.52 18.83
CA PRO A 407 20.26 22.85 18.36
C PRO A 407 20.12 21.31 18.21
N PRO A 408 21.10 20.60 17.59
CA PRO A 408 21.01 19.16 17.31
C PRO A 408 20.75 18.26 18.53
N GLN A 409 21.24 18.67 19.71
CA GLN A 409 21.03 17.95 20.97
C GLN A 409 19.55 18.00 21.40
N LEU A 410 18.90 19.16 21.26
CA LEU A 410 17.48 19.34 21.54
C LEU A 410 16.62 18.55 20.54
N LYS A 411 17.04 18.51 19.28
CA LYS A 411 16.41 17.67 18.25
C LYS A 411 16.52 16.19 18.59
N LEU A 412 17.69 15.71 19.02
CA LEU A 412 17.86 14.32 19.42
C LEU A 412 16.95 13.98 20.61
N LEU A 413 16.87 14.84 21.62
CA LEU A 413 15.96 14.66 22.75
C LEU A 413 14.49 14.59 22.28
N TYR A 414 14.07 15.51 21.42
CA TYR A 414 12.73 15.50 20.84
C TYR A 414 12.46 14.22 20.03
N ASP A 415 13.42 13.76 19.22
CA ASP A 415 13.28 12.55 18.42
C ASP A 415 13.17 11.30 19.31
N VAL A 416 13.94 11.21 20.40
CA VAL A 416 13.85 10.11 21.38
C VAL A 416 12.50 10.11 22.09
N ILE A 417 12.07 11.26 22.61
CA ILE A 417 10.78 11.39 23.31
C ILE A 417 9.62 11.05 22.36
N THR A 418 9.63 11.61 21.15
CA THR A 418 8.55 11.36 20.18
C THR A 418 8.60 9.96 19.60
N TRP A 419 9.75 9.31 19.54
CA TRP A 419 9.87 7.89 19.25
C TRP A 419 9.18 7.05 20.33
N ILE A 420 9.52 7.23 21.61
CA ILE A 420 8.88 6.51 22.73
C ILE A 420 7.36 6.72 22.70
N ALA A 421 6.91 7.98 22.62
CA ALA A 421 5.50 8.32 22.58
C ALA A 421 4.77 7.69 21.37
N THR A 422 5.42 7.65 20.20
CA THR A 422 4.87 7.03 19.00
C THR A 422 4.72 5.52 19.18
N GLN A 423 5.74 4.83 19.68
CA GLN A 423 5.69 3.38 19.88
C GLN A 423 4.60 2.98 20.89
N ILE A 424 4.46 3.73 21.98
CA ILE A 424 3.40 3.52 22.98
C ILE A 424 2.02 3.78 22.36
N ALA A 425 1.83 4.92 21.66
CA ALA A 425 0.55 5.27 21.06
C ALA A 425 0.08 4.24 20.03
N ILE A 426 1.00 3.68 19.24
CA ILE A 426 0.71 2.64 18.26
C ILE A 426 0.39 1.33 18.95
N SER A 427 1.19 0.92 19.93
CA SER A 427 0.93 -0.32 20.68
C SER A 427 -0.45 -0.28 21.34
N TYR A 428 -0.79 0.84 22.00
CA TYR A 428 -2.12 1.08 22.59
C TYR A 428 -3.24 1.04 21.55
N THR A 429 -3.01 1.61 20.37
CA THR A 429 -4.01 1.63 19.29
C THR A 429 -4.26 0.22 18.74
N VAL A 430 -3.23 -0.62 18.63
CA VAL A 430 -3.27 -1.92 17.97
C VAL A 430 -3.74 -3.06 18.87
N VAL A 431 -3.75 -2.91 20.20
CA VAL A 431 -4.22 -3.99 21.10
C VAL A 431 -5.58 -4.58 20.70
N PRO A 432 -6.65 -3.79 20.46
CA PRO A 432 -7.92 -4.36 20.03
C PRO A 432 -7.84 -5.12 18.71
N PHE A 433 -6.95 -4.71 17.80
CA PHE A 433 -6.74 -5.38 16.52
C PHE A 433 -6.30 -6.82 16.72
N VAL A 434 -5.46 -7.05 17.75
CA VAL A 434 -4.96 -8.38 18.11
C VAL A 434 -5.99 -9.17 18.91
N LEU A 435 -6.71 -8.52 19.83
CA LEU A 435 -7.70 -9.17 20.68
C LEU A 435 -9.02 -9.51 19.96
N LEU A 436 -9.31 -8.87 18.83
CA LEU A 436 -10.48 -9.05 17.94
C LEU A 436 -11.87 -8.78 18.57
N SER A 437 -12.00 -8.78 19.90
CA SER A 437 -13.27 -8.79 20.63
C SER A 437 -13.50 -7.54 21.48
N ILE A 438 -14.77 -7.18 21.70
CA ILE A 438 -15.20 -5.99 22.46
C ILE A 438 -14.73 -6.07 23.92
N LYS A 439 -15.14 -7.11 24.66
CA LYS A 439 -14.91 -7.20 26.11
C LYS A 439 -13.41 -7.13 26.47
N PRO A 440 -12.52 -7.96 25.88
CA PRO A 440 -11.07 -7.84 26.05
C PRO A 440 -10.52 -6.43 25.76
N SER A 441 -11.00 -5.80 24.68
CA SER A 441 -10.52 -4.47 24.29
C SER A 441 -10.90 -3.37 25.29
N PHE A 442 -12.12 -3.41 25.81
CA PHE A 442 -12.57 -2.46 26.83
C PHE A 442 -11.91 -2.73 28.19
N MET A 443 -11.64 -3.99 28.55
CA MET A 443 -10.83 -4.32 29.74
C MET A 443 -9.42 -3.71 29.65
N PHE A 444 -8.78 -3.80 28.49
CA PHE A 444 -7.50 -3.15 28.24
C PHE A 444 -7.57 -1.63 28.39
N TYR A 445 -8.54 -0.99 27.73
CA TYR A 445 -8.67 0.47 27.81
C TYR A 445 -9.00 0.96 29.23
N SER A 446 -9.83 0.22 29.97
CA SER A 446 -10.16 0.53 31.35
C SER A 446 -8.94 0.45 32.26
N SER A 447 -8.07 -0.57 32.10
CA SER A 447 -6.86 -0.69 32.93
C SER A 447 -5.80 0.38 32.63
N TRP A 448 -5.90 1.02 31.46
CA TRP A 448 -5.15 2.19 31.06
C TRP A 448 -5.89 3.51 31.30
N TYR A 449 -7.04 3.46 31.97
CA TYR A 449 -7.91 4.60 32.29
C TYR A 449 -8.30 5.45 31.07
N TYR A 450 -8.35 4.86 29.87
CA TYR A 450 -8.56 5.56 28.60
C TYR A 450 -7.58 6.73 28.38
N SER A 451 -6.41 6.68 29.01
CA SER A 451 -5.48 7.81 29.14
C SER A 451 -5.07 8.43 27.81
N LEU A 452 -4.72 7.61 26.81
CA LEU A 452 -4.34 8.14 25.50
C LEU A 452 -5.54 8.68 24.70
N HIS A 453 -6.74 8.13 24.88
CA HIS A 453 -7.95 8.73 24.28
C HIS A 453 -8.22 10.10 24.87
N ALA A 454 -8.18 10.21 26.20
CA ALA A 454 -8.35 11.49 26.90
C ALA A 454 -7.28 12.51 26.49
N ALA A 455 -6.01 12.10 26.46
CA ALA A 455 -4.91 12.96 26.01
C ALA A 455 -5.06 13.39 24.55
N GLY A 456 -5.45 12.47 23.66
CA GLY A 456 -5.68 12.76 22.25
C GLY A 456 -6.82 13.75 22.03
N ILE A 457 -7.94 13.58 22.73
CA ILE A 457 -9.08 14.50 22.69
C ILE A 457 -8.69 15.87 23.24
N LEU A 458 -8.00 15.92 24.38
CA LEU A 458 -7.53 17.17 24.99
C LEU A 458 -6.61 17.95 24.03
N VAL A 459 -5.67 17.27 23.38
CA VAL A 459 -4.81 17.85 22.34
C VAL A 459 -5.63 18.45 21.20
N LEU A 460 -6.67 17.76 20.74
CA LEU A 460 -7.53 18.24 19.65
C LEU A 460 -8.42 19.41 20.04
N LEU A 461 -8.78 19.54 21.32
CA LEU A 461 -9.53 20.67 21.85
C LEU A 461 -8.64 21.91 22.07
N LEU A 462 -7.40 21.70 22.56
CA LEU A 462 -6.50 22.79 22.95
C LEU A 462 -5.62 23.32 21.82
N LEU A 463 -5.22 22.48 20.86
CA LEU A 463 -4.28 22.88 19.81
C LEU A 463 -5.00 23.21 18.50
N PRO A 464 -4.53 24.24 17.77
CA PRO A 464 -5.08 24.53 16.46
C PRO A 464 -4.73 23.41 15.49
N VAL A 465 -5.77 22.76 14.96
CA VAL A 465 -5.64 21.77 13.89
C VAL A 465 -5.68 22.52 12.56
N LYS A 466 -4.52 22.76 11.94
CA LYS A 466 -4.48 23.29 10.57
C LYS A 466 -5.29 22.36 9.67
N LYS A 467 -6.42 22.84 9.16
CA LYS A 467 -7.17 22.14 8.10
C LYS A 467 -6.20 21.96 6.94
N THR A 468 -6.05 20.73 6.47
CA THR A 468 -5.34 20.48 5.21
C THR A 468 -6.08 21.25 4.13
N GLN A 469 -5.56 22.41 3.72
CA GLN A 469 -6.11 23.18 2.60
C GLN A 469 -6.04 22.29 1.37
N ARG A 470 -7.18 21.72 1.00
CA ARG A 470 -7.29 20.85 -0.15
C ARG A 470 -8.03 21.60 -1.24
N GLY A 471 -7.32 21.92 -2.32
CA GLY A 471 -7.90 22.16 -3.63
C GLY A 471 -8.69 23.44 -3.88
N LYS A 472 -8.78 24.41 -2.95
CA LYS A 472 -9.31 25.74 -3.31
C LYS A 472 -8.47 26.41 -4.40
N ASN A 473 -7.14 26.31 -4.31
CA ASN A 473 -6.25 26.87 -5.33
C ASN A 473 -6.33 26.15 -6.69
N THR A 474 -6.86 24.94 -6.78
CA THR A 474 -7.03 24.26 -8.08
C THR A 474 -8.35 24.66 -8.72
N HIS A 475 -9.45 24.73 -7.97
CA HIS A 475 -10.72 25.22 -8.50
C HIS A 475 -10.71 26.73 -8.79
N GLU A 476 -10.08 27.56 -7.94
CA GLU A 476 -9.94 29.00 -8.20
C GLU A 476 -9.00 29.28 -9.37
N ASN A 477 -7.88 28.55 -9.55
CA ASN A 477 -7.03 28.72 -10.73
C ASN A 477 -7.68 28.17 -12.02
N VAL A 478 -8.51 27.12 -11.93
CA VAL A 478 -9.28 26.62 -13.08
C VAL A 478 -10.43 27.59 -13.43
N GLN A 479 -11.09 28.21 -12.45
CA GLN A 479 -12.07 29.27 -12.70
C GLN A 479 -11.41 30.54 -13.26
N LEU A 480 -10.28 31.00 -12.71
CA LEU A 480 -9.54 32.15 -13.23
C LEU A 480 -9.01 31.91 -14.65
N SER A 481 -8.49 30.72 -14.94
CA SER A 481 -8.02 30.38 -16.30
C SER A 481 -9.16 30.21 -17.29
N ARG A 482 -10.34 29.74 -16.84
CA ARG A 482 -11.55 29.65 -17.67
C ARG A 482 -12.21 31.02 -17.90
N SER A 483 -12.15 31.93 -16.92
CA SER A 483 -12.56 33.34 -17.08
C SER A 483 -11.62 34.06 -18.05
N LYS A 484 -10.30 33.94 -17.88
CA LYS A 484 -9.32 34.54 -18.80
C LYS A 484 -9.46 34.02 -20.24
N LYS A 485 -9.74 32.72 -20.42
CA LYS A 485 -10.03 32.14 -21.75
C LYS A 485 -11.36 32.58 -22.34
N PHE A 486 -12.33 33.02 -21.54
CA PHE A 486 -13.59 33.59 -22.04
C PHE A 486 -13.38 35.06 -22.43
N ASP A 487 -12.69 35.83 -21.59
CA ASP A 487 -12.36 37.24 -21.85
C ASP A 487 -11.43 37.41 -23.07
N GLU A 488 -10.44 36.53 -23.27
CA GLU A 488 -9.60 36.53 -24.49
C GLU A 488 -10.39 36.15 -25.74
N ARG A 489 -11.42 35.29 -25.61
CA ARG A 489 -12.21 34.82 -26.75
C ARG A 489 -13.27 35.84 -27.16
N GLU A 490 -13.88 36.54 -26.21
CA GLU A 490 -14.76 37.69 -26.48
C GLU A 490 -13.99 38.89 -27.04
N ASN A 491 -12.79 39.18 -26.53
CA ASN A 491 -11.96 40.28 -27.07
C ASN A 491 -11.34 39.95 -28.44
N SER A 492 -11.17 38.67 -28.80
CA SER A 492 -10.66 38.25 -30.12
C SER A 492 -11.71 38.24 -31.25
N LEU A 493 -13.00 38.41 -30.93
CA LEU A 493 -14.10 38.33 -31.91
C LEU A 493 -14.53 39.70 -32.48
N GLY A 494 -13.81 40.77 -32.15
CA GLY A 494 -14.15 42.13 -32.53
C GLY A 494 -12.99 42.96 -33.07
N GLN A 495 -12.24 42.47 -34.07
CA GLN A 495 -11.47 43.35 -34.97
C GLN A 495 -10.98 42.59 -36.22
N ASN A 496 -11.83 42.54 -37.24
CA ASN A 496 -11.42 42.29 -38.61
C ASN A 496 -11.49 43.62 -39.38
N SER A 497 -10.33 44.14 -39.81
CA SER A 497 -10.25 45.08 -40.93
C SER A 497 -8.89 44.94 -41.64
N PHE A 498 -8.98 44.67 -42.94
CA PHE A 498 -7.91 44.48 -43.93
C PHE A 498 -6.97 45.70 -44.09
N SER A 499 -5.70 45.46 -44.51
CA SER A 499 -5.17 45.90 -45.84
C SER A 499 -3.63 45.71 -46.02
N THR A 500 -3.24 44.99 -47.09
CA THR A 500 -2.14 45.21 -48.08
C THR A 500 -0.64 45.45 -47.74
N THR A 501 0.19 44.51 -48.22
CA THR A 501 1.40 44.60 -49.11
C THR A 501 2.64 45.50 -48.84
N ASN A 502 3.82 44.87 -49.10
CA ASN A 502 5.09 45.35 -49.69
C ASN A 502 6.33 45.79 -48.85
N ASN A 503 7.43 45.05 -49.05
CA ASN A 503 8.82 45.40 -49.42
C ASN A 503 9.80 46.23 -48.52
N VAL A 504 11.00 45.62 -48.35
CA VAL A 504 12.37 46.19 -48.59
C VAL A 504 13.12 46.99 -47.48
N CYS A 505 14.21 46.37 -46.99
CA CYS A 505 15.61 46.87 -46.82
C CYS A 505 16.08 47.76 -45.64
N ASN A 506 17.26 47.34 -45.12
CA ASN A 506 18.37 48.06 -44.49
C ASN A 506 18.24 48.71 -43.09
N GLN A 507 19.05 48.23 -42.13
CA GLN A 507 20.35 48.86 -41.81
C GLN A 507 21.20 48.02 -40.82
N ASN A 508 22.47 47.81 -41.19
CA ASN A 508 23.59 47.36 -40.35
C ASN A 508 24.20 48.54 -39.58
N GLN A 509 24.62 48.33 -38.33
CA GLN A 509 25.82 48.89 -37.64
C GLN A 509 25.72 48.56 -36.13
N GLU A 510 26.71 48.13 -35.35
CA GLU A 510 28.15 47.97 -35.53
C GLU A 510 28.77 47.25 -34.29
N ILE A 511 29.90 46.59 -34.55
CA ILE A 511 31.13 46.42 -33.74
C ILE A 511 31.19 45.49 -32.52
N ALA A 512 32.24 44.67 -32.64
CA ALA A 512 32.80 43.66 -31.77
C ALA A 512 33.71 44.21 -30.65
N SER A 513 34.11 43.24 -29.80
CA SER A 513 35.38 43.15 -29.07
C SER A 513 35.44 43.80 -27.68
N ARG A 514 35.67 42.98 -26.64
CA ARG A 514 37.02 42.71 -26.11
C ARG A 514 37.00 41.64 -25.01
N HIS A 515 38.00 40.79 -25.10
CA HIS A 515 38.45 39.77 -24.15
C HIS A 515 39.14 40.39 -22.93
N SER A 516 39.18 39.62 -21.82
CA SER A 516 40.18 39.64 -20.72
C SER A 516 40.12 40.85 -19.77
N SER A 517 40.41 40.81 -18.47
CA SER A 517 40.92 39.79 -17.53
C SER A 517 40.89 40.41 -16.11
N LEU A 518 40.97 39.54 -15.09
CA LEU A 518 41.63 39.75 -13.79
C LEU A 518 41.02 40.66 -12.70
N LYS A 519 40.91 40.01 -11.51
CA LYS A 519 41.05 40.51 -10.12
C LYS A 519 40.05 41.57 -9.64
N GLN A 520 39.15 41.16 -8.73
CA GLN A 520 39.43 41.16 -7.29
C GLN A 520 38.47 40.22 -6.55
#